data_AF-A0A1W1I764-F1
#
_entry.id   AF-A0A1W1I764-F1
#
_cell.length_a   1.000
_cell.length_b   1.000
_cell.length_c   1.000
_cell.angle_alpha   90.00
_cell.angle_beta   90.00
_cell.angle_gamma   90.00
#
_symmetry.space_group_name_H-M   'P 1'
#
loop_
_entity.id
_entity.type
_entity.pdbx_description
1 polymer ?
#
loop_
_entity_poly.entity_id
_entity_poly.type
_entity_poly.pdbx_seq_one_letter_code
_entity_poly.pdbx_strand_id
1 'polypeptide(L)'
;MEPKYRTHVLMVVFSVLALVGMIACSKQKPKPLVPLTLETGAPAQAVSLTEQGIQAYHGRQFEEAKGYFTQAVAAAPQSGPAHYNYALALYSLGDAEEARKHFMEAANLAPGDKVIWDSPALHQFGNPESPKAMKEHQTTTSRPTFGGGPR
;
A
#
# COMPACT_ATOMS: atom_id res chain seq x y z
N MET A 1 32.02 -32.24 -42.51
CA MET A 1 31.03 -31.36 -41.84
C MET A 1 31.79 -30.21 -41.23
N GLU A 2 31.67 -29.05 -41.86
CA GLU A 2 32.62 -27.93 -41.80
C GLU A 2 32.71 -27.28 -40.40
N PRO A 3 33.94 -27.00 -39.89
CA PRO A 3 34.15 -26.39 -38.56
C PRO A 3 33.46 -25.03 -38.41
N LYS A 4 33.14 -24.38 -39.54
CA LYS A 4 32.43 -23.11 -39.63
C LYS A 4 31.01 -23.16 -39.06
N TYR A 5 30.33 -24.31 -39.14
CA TYR A 5 28.96 -24.46 -38.61
C TYR A 5 28.93 -24.60 -37.09
N ARG A 6 29.94 -25.25 -36.49
CA ARG A 6 30.07 -25.39 -35.01
C ARG A 6 30.31 -24.05 -34.33
N THR A 7 31.15 -23.19 -34.89
CA THR A 7 31.38 -21.84 -34.36
C THR A 7 30.16 -20.94 -34.49
N HIS A 8 29.42 -21.02 -35.61
CA HIS A 8 28.17 -20.26 -35.77
C HIS A 8 27.07 -20.72 -34.80
N VAL A 9 26.86 -22.02 -34.63
CA VAL A 9 25.87 -22.54 -33.66
C VAL A 9 26.23 -22.12 -32.23
N LEU A 10 27.52 -22.17 -31.87
CA LEU A 10 27.98 -21.79 -30.54
C LEU A 10 27.82 -20.27 -30.28
N MET A 11 28.05 -19.42 -31.28
CA MET A 11 27.80 -17.98 -31.18
C MET A 11 26.30 -17.64 -31.08
N VAL A 12 25.43 -18.35 -31.82
CA VAL A 12 23.97 -18.15 -31.77
C VAL A 12 23.41 -18.57 -30.41
N VAL A 13 23.87 -19.69 -29.85
CA VAL A 13 23.44 -20.14 -28.51
C VAL A 13 23.87 -19.15 -27.43
N PHE A 14 25.09 -18.59 -27.52
CA PHE A 14 25.59 -17.60 -26.57
C PHE A 14 24.82 -16.28 -26.63
N SER A 15 24.43 -15.84 -27.83
CA SER A 15 23.65 -14.62 -28.04
C SER A 15 22.19 -14.77 -27.59
N VAL A 16 21.59 -15.95 -27.77
CA VAL A 16 20.25 -16.27 -27.22
C VAL A 16 20.28 -16.33 -25.70
N LEU A 17 21.32 -16.93 -25.09
CA LEU A 17 21.49 -16.95 -23.63
C LEU A 17 21.66 -15.54 -23.03
N ALA A 18 22.36 -14.64 -23.73
CA ALA A 18 22.52 -13.25 -23.30
C ALA A 18 21.21 -12.44 -23.36
N LEU A 19 20.34 -12.71 -24.34
CA LEU A 19 19.04 -12.04 -24.49
C LEU A 19 18.02 -12.45 -23.42
N VAL A 20 18.09 -13.67 -22.90
CA VAL A 20 17.18 -14.16 -21.84
C VAL A 20 17.54 -13.57 -20.46
N GLY A 21 18.78 -13.09 -20.25
CA GLY A 21 19.25 -12.55 -18.97
C GLY A 21 18.79 -11.12 -18.62
N MET A 22 18.16 -10.38 -19.54
CA MET A 22 17.84 -8.96 -19.36
C MET A 22 16.41 -8.66 -18.87
N ILE A 23 15.63 -9.67 -18.46
CA ILE A 23 14.35 -9.45 -17.76
C ILE A 23 14.64 -9.26 -16.26
N ALA A 24 15.45 -8.26 -15.94
CA ALA A 24 15.60 -7.79 -14.57
C ALA A 24 14.33 -6.99 -14.23
N CYS A 25 13.40 -7.64 -13.52
CA CYS A 25 12.25 -6.97 -12.92
C CYS A 25 12.73 -5.75 -12.11
N SER A 26 12.47 -4.54 -12.62
CA SER A 26 12.46 -3.32 -11.82
C SER A 26 11.35 -3.43 -10.78
N LYS A 27 11.61 -4.16 -9.69
CA LYS A 27 10.79 -4.14 -8.49
C LYS A 27 10.95 -2.76 -7.87
N GLN A 28 10.11 -1.82 -8.29
CA GLN A 28 9.95 -0.53 -7.64
C GLN A 28 9.70 -0.78 -6.16
N LYS A 29 10.62 -0.33 -5.29
CA LYS A 29 10.46 -0.48 -3.84
C LYS A 29 9.19 0.29 -3.45
N PRO A 30 8.23 -0.32 -2.73
CA PRO A 30 7.02 0.37 -2.33
C PRO A 30 7.40 1.60 -1.50
N LYS A 31 6.76 2.74 -1.78
CA LYS A 31 6.99 3.98 -1.06
C LYS A 31 6.74 3.71 0.44
N PRO A 32 7.67 4.04 1.34
CA PRO A 32 7.49 3.75 2.75
C PRO A 32 6.31 4.57 3.28
N LEU A 33 5.43 3.90 4.01
CA LEU A 33 4.38 4.55 4.76
C LEU A 33 5.01 5.28 5.94
N VAL A 34 4.86 6.60 5.98
CA VAL A 34 5.41 7.46 7.04
C VAL A 34 4.27 8.08 7.83
N PRO A 35 4.36 8.15 9.18
CA PRO A 35 3.39 8.87 9.98
C PRO A 35 3.30 10.37 9.64
N LEU A 36 2.12 10.96 9.85
CA LEU A 36 1.81 12.36 9.62
C LEU A 36 1.71 13.13 10.93
N THR A 37 2.22 14.35 10.97
CA THR A 37 1.97 15.26 12.10
C THR A 37 0.58 15.86 12.00
N LEU A 38 -0.06 16.15 13.14
CA LEU A 38 -1.35 16.85 13.16
C LEU A 38 -1.14 18.34 12.92
N GLU A 39 -2.01 18.97 12.12
CA GLU A 39 -1.96 20.41 11.85
C GLU A 39 -2.34 21.26 13.07
N THR A 40 -2.00 22.54 13.00
CA THR A 40 -2.09 23.57 14.05
C THR A 40 -3.50 23.81 14.62
N GLY A 41 -4.54 23.27 13.99
CA GLY A 41 -5.94 23.34 14.48
C GLY A 41 -6.37 22.18 15.37
N ALA A 42 -5.55 21.13 15.49
CA ALA A 42 -5.84 19.99 16.36
C ALA A 42 -5.62 20.33 17.85
N PRO A 43 -6.35 19.68 18.77
CA PRO A 43 -6.11 19.86 20.19
C PRO A 43 -4.67 19.47 20.55
N ALA A 44 -4.01 20.29 21.37
CA ALA A 44 -2.60 20.09 21.76
C ALA A 44 -2.32 18.68 22.32
N GLN A 45 -3.31 18.12 23.02
CA GLN A 45 -3.28 16.74 23.51
C GLN A 45 -3.10 15.72 22.36
N ALA A 46 -3.85 15.87 21.26
CA ALA A 46 -3.75 14.99 20.11
C ALA A 46 -2.41 15.12 19.39
N VAL A 47 -1.87 16.35 19.32
CA VAL A 47 -0.55 16.61 18.73
C VAL A 47 0.53 15.87 19.52
N SER A 48 0.56 16.04 20.85
CA SER A 48 1.55 15.37 21.71
C SER A 48 1.43 13.84 21.67
N LEU A 49 0.21 13.31 21.71
CA LEU A 49 -0.04 11.87 21.56
C LEU A 49 0.44 11.35 20.21
N THR A 50 0.25 12.13 19.15
CA THR A 50 0.75 11.77 17.82
C THR A 50 2.27 11.73 17.81
N GLU A 51 2.95 12.75 18.34
CA GLU A 51 4.42 12.76 18.39
C GLU A 51 4.97 11.54 19.14
N GLN A 52 4.37 11.17 20.28
CA GLN A 52 4.74 9.96 21.02
C GLN A 52 4.52 8.68 20.19
N GLY A 53 3.37 8.58 19.51
CA GLY A 53 3.06 7.47 18.61
C GLY A 53 4.05 7.37 17.44
N ILE A 54 4.49 8.50 16.88
CA ILE A 54 5.49 8.56 15.81
C ILE A 54 6.83 8.02 16.31
N GLN A 55 7.27 8.43 17.50
CA GLN A 55 8.51 7.91 18.10
C GLN A 55 8.44 6.40 18.31
N ALA A 56 7.35 5.90 18.90
CA ALA A 56 7.13 4.47 19.09
C ALA A 56 7.10 3.69 17.76
N TYR A 57 6.46 4.26 16.73
CA TYR A 57 6.39 3.65 15.39
C TYR A 57 7.79 3.53 14.75
N HIS A 58 8.61 4.58 14.84
CA HIS A 58 10.00 4.54 14.37
C HIS A 58 10.86 3.55 15.19
N GLY A 59 10.55 3.40 16.48
CA GLY A 59 11.12 2.37 17.36
C GLY A 59 10.63 0.94 17.05
N ARG A 60 9.75 0.74 16.06
CA ARG A 60 9.09 -0.54 15.74
C ARG A 60 8.22 -1.10 16.88
N GLN A 61 7.84 -0.26 17.84
CA GLN A 61 6.96 -0.58 18.96
C GLN A 61 5.50 -0.38 18.52
N PHE A 62 5.04 -1.18 17.56
CA PHE A 62 3.77 -0.93 16.88
C PHE A 62 2.53 -1.03 17.78
N GLU A 63 2.55 -1.88 18.81
CA GLU A 63 1.48 -1.94 19.82
C GLU A 63 1.39 -0.64 20.64
N GLU A 64 2.54 -0.09 21.02
CA GLU A 64 2.60 1.17 21.77
C GLU A 64 2.18 2.35 20.87
N ALA A 65 2.66 2.37 19.63
CA ALA A 65 2.23 3.32 18.61
C ALA A 65 0.72 3.28 18.39
N LYS A 66 0.13 2.07 18.30
CA LYS A 66 -1.33 1.88 18.22
C LYS A 66 -2.02 2.53 19.42
N GLY A 67 -1.52 2.33 20.63
CA GLY A 67 -2.07 2.93 21.85
C GLY A 67 -2.06 4.46 21.83
N TYR A 68 -0.95 5.07 21.44
CA TYR A 68 -0.86 6.53 21.31
C TYR A 68 -1.75 7.08 20.20
N PHE A 69 -1.76 6.45 19.03
CA PHE A 69 -2.60 6.88 17.91
C PHE A 69 -4.09 6.68 18.18
N THR A 70 -4.48 5.65 18.93
CA THR A 70 -5.88 5.47 19.37
C THR A 70 -6.34 6.67 20.21
N GLN A 71 -5.50 7.10 21.16
CA GLN A 71 -5.79 8.26 21.99
C GLN A 71 -5.79 9.57 21.16
N ALA A 72 -4.89 9.68 20.17
CA ALA A 72 -4.86 10.82 19.27
C ALA A 72 -6.16 10.93 18.43
N VAL A 73 -6.67 9.80 17.92
CA VAL A 73 -7.96 9.72 17.23
C VAL A 73 -9.11 10.08 18.17
N ALA A 74 -9.09 9.59 19.42
CA ALA A 74 -10.12 9.96 20.41
C ALA A 74 -10.12 11.45 20.74
N ALA A 75 -8.94 12.08 20.79
CA ALA A 75 -8.80 13.51 21.03
C ALA A 75 -9.16 14.36 19.79
N ALA A 76 -8.92 13.86 18.59
CA ALA A 76 -9.18 14.56 17.33
C ALA A 76 -9.88 13.64 16.30
N PRO A 77 -11.16 13.29 16.52
CA PRO A 77 -11.88 12.30 15.71
C PRO A 77 -12.18 12.76 14.28
N GLN A 78 -12.02 14.06 13.97
CA GLN A 78 -12.17 14.60 12.63
C GLN A 78 -10.83 14.87 11.94
N SER A 79 -9.73 14.39 12.51
CA SER A 79 -8.40 14.57 11.94
C SER A 79 -8.05 13.42 10.99
N GLY A 80 -8.00 13.72 9.69
CA GLY A 80 -7.50 12.78 8.69
C GLY A 80 -6.11 12.19 9.03
N PRO A 81 -5.11 13.03 9.39
CA PRO A 81 -3.80 12.56 9.85
C PRO A 81 -3.85 11.60 11.06
N ALA A 82 -4.73 11.84 12.04
CA ALA A 82 -4.85 10.95 13.20
C ALA A 82 -5.36 9.56 12.80
N HIS A 83 -6.41 9.50 11.95
CA HIS A 83 -6.93 8.25 11.42
C HIS A 83 -5.89 7.51 10.57
N TYR A 84 -5.14 8.24 9.75
CA TYR A 84 -4.07 7.68 8.93
C TYR A 84 -2.96 7.05 9.80
N ASN A 85 -2.49 7.74 10.84
CA ASN A 85 -1.46 7.21 11.74
C ASN A 85 -1.92 5.97 12.49
N TYR A 86 -3.17 5.96 12.96
CA TYR A 86 -3.72 4.78 13.60
C TYR A 86 -3.77 3.59 12.63
N ALA A 87 -4.19 3.83 11.39
CA ALA A 87 -4.17 2.82 10.32
C ALA A 87 -2.75 2.29 10.03
N LEU A 88 -1.72 3.13 10.10
CA LEU A 88 -0.32 2.69 9.94
C LEU A 88 0.13 1.69 11.00
N ALA A 89 -0.19 1.97 12.27
CA ALA A 89 0.15 1.07 13.35
C ALA A 89 -0.59 -0.27 13.21
N LEU A 90 -1.90 -0.24 12.90
CA LEU A 90 -2.69 -1.45 12.62
C LEU A 90 -2.11 -2.26 11.46
N TYR A 91 -1.75 -1.59 10.36
CA TYR A 91 -1.15 -2.25 9.21
C TYR A 91 0.18 -2.92 9.55
N SER A 92 1.00 -2.27 10.38
CA SER A 92 2.28 -2.81 10.84
C SER A 92 2.13 -3.98 11.83
N LEU A 93 0.99 -4.07 12.52
CA LEU A 93 0.61 -5.19 13.38
C LEU A 93 -0.02 -6.37 12.61
N GLY A 94 -0.37 -6.16 11.33
CA GLY A 94 -1.01 -7.17 10.47
C GLY A 94 -2.53 -7.09 10.41
N ASP A 95 -3.14 -6.12 11.11
CA ASP A 95 -4.58 -5.86 11.12
C ASP A 95 -5.01 -5.06 9.87
N ALA A 96 -4.72 -5.61 8.69
CA ALA A 96 -4.89 -4.91 7.41
C ALA A 96 -6.34 -4.49 7.14
N GLU A 97 -7.32 -5.30 7.55
CA GLU A 97 -8.75 -4.98 7.35
C GLU A 97 -9.21 -3.77 8.15
N GLU A 98 -8.75 -3.63 9.41
CA GLU A 98 -9.11 -2.48 10.24
C GLU A 98 -8.32 -1.24 9.82
N ALA A 99 -7.03 -1.41 9.49
CA ALA A 99 -6.21 -0.37 8.91
C ALA A 99 -6.88 0.23 7.67
N ARG A 100 -7.42 -0.62 6.78
CA ARG A 100 -8.12 -0.20 5.55
C ARG A 100 -9.29 0.74 5.84
N LYS A 101 -10.11 0.45 6.85
CA LYS A 101 -11.24 1.31 7.24
C LYS A 101 -10.75 2.68 7.70
N HIS A 102 -9.72 2.71 8.53
CA HIS A 102 -9.17 3.97 9.03
C HIS A 102 -8.42 4.77 7.96
N PHE A 103 -7.77 4.12 7.00
CA PHE A 103 -7.23 4.81 5.82
C PHE A 103 -8.34 5.45 4.98
N MET A 104 -9.45 4.75 4.76
CA MET A 104 -10.60 5.32 4.04
C MET A 104 -11.19 6.52 4.78
N GLU A 105 -11.33 6.42 6.10
CA GLU A 105 -11.82 7.53 6.92
C GLU A 105 -10.87 8.74 6.87
N ALA A 106 -9.56 8.51 6.93
CA ALA A 106 -8.57 9.56 6.77
C ALA A 106 -8.73 10.30 5.43
N ALA A 107 -8.98 9.55 4.35
CA ALA A 107 -9.18 10.09 3.02
C ALA A 107 -10.49 10.87 2.88
N ASN A 108 -11.55 10.44 3.57
CA ASN A 108 -12.84 11.15 3.63
C ASN A 108 -12.74 12.47 4.41
N LEU A 109 -11.98 12.47 5.51
CA LEU A 109 -11.79 13.64 6.37
C LEU A 109 -10.87 14.69 5.74
N ALA A 110 -9.90 14.27 4.91
CA ALA A 110 -8.95 15.15 4.25
C ALA A 110 -8.91 14.89 2.72
N PRO A 111 -10.00 15.21 1.99
CA PRO A 111 -10.13 14.88 0.57
C PRO A 111 -9.08 15.57 -0.33
N GLY A 112 -8.47 16.67 0.11
CA GLY A 112 -7.42 17.38 -0.64
C GLY A 112 -5.98 17.01 -0.23
N ASP A 113 -5.80 16.19 0.81
CA ASP A 113 -4.46 15.80 1.27
C ASP A 113 -3.91 14.67 0.39
N LYS A 114 -3.04 15.07 -0.56
CA LYS A 114 -2.40 14.13 -1.48
C LYS A 114 -1.56 13.10 -0.76
N VAL A 115 -1.03 13.39 0.43
CA VAL A 115 -0.21 12.42 1.17
C VAL A 115 -1.05 11.23 1.61
N ILE A 116 -2.27 11.50 2.08
CA ILE A 116 -3.22 10.46 2.46
C ILE A 116 -3.67 9.70 1.20
N TRP A 117 -4.09 10.39 0.13
CA TRP A 117 -4.57 9.72 -1.09
C TRP A 117 -3.51 8.93 -1.87
N ASP A 118 -2.26 9.41 -1.91
CA ASP A 118 -1.14 8.74 -2.58
C ASP A 118 -0.52 7.64 -1.70
N SER A 119 -1.08 7.38 -0.52
CA SER A 119 -0.57 6.35 0.36
C SER A 119 -0.74 4.97 -0.29
N PRO A 120 0.29 4.11 -0.29
CA PRO A 120 0.22 2.78 -0.91
C PRO A 120 -0.95 1.92 -0.45
N ALA A 121 -1.38 2.08 0.81
CA ALA A 121 -2.53 1.38 1.38
C ALA A 121 -3.88 1.75 0.70
N LEU A 122 -3.93 2.94 0.07
CA LEU A 122 -5.10 3.48 -0.61
C LEU A 122 -5.04 3.39 -2.13
N HIS A 123 -3.90 3.00 -2.72
CA HIS A 123 -3.74 2.87 -4.18
C HIS A 123 -4.80 1.98 -4.86
N GLN A 124 -5.30 0.96 -4.18
CA GLN A 124 -6.37 0.10 -4.70
C GLN A 124 -7.75 0.79 -4.80
N PHE A 125 -7.97 1.88 -4.07
CA PHE A 125 -9.24 2.61 -4.04
C PHE A 125 -9.29 3.79 -5.03
N GLY A 126 -8.13 4.30 -5.44
CA GLY A 126 -8.00 5.42 -6.39
C GLY A 126 -8.37 6.77 -5.77
N ASN A 127 -7.68 7.83 -6.21
CA ASN A 127 -7.98 9.21 -5.81
C ASN A 127 -9.34 9.66 -6.43
N PRO A 128 -10.29 10.24 -5.66
CA PRO A 128 -11.56 10.76 -6.18
C PRO A 128 -11.38 12.00 -7.05
N GLU A 129 -10.28 12.75 -6.88
CA GLU A 129 -9.95 13.91 -7.72
C GLU A 129 -9.16 13.54 -8.98
N SER A 130 -8.66 12.30 -9.10
CA SER A 130 -8.11 11.84 -10.37
C SER A 130 -9.24 11.32 -11.26
N PRO A 131 -9.34 11.76 -12.52
CA PRO A 131 -10.32 11.20 -13.45
C PRO A 131 -10.04 9.70 -13.60
N LYS A 132 -10.88 8.88 -12.96
CA LYS A 132 -10.69 7.44 -12.83
C LYS A 132 -10.61 6.75 -14.20
N ALA A 133 -9.46 6.16 -14.50
CA ALA A 133 -9.46 4.86 -15.19
C ALA A 133 -9.83 3.81 -14.13
N MET A 134 -11.13 3.59 -13.95
CA MET A 134 -11.70 2.54 -13.12
C MET A 134 -11.27 1.17 -13.67
N LYS A 135 -10.11 0.66 -13.23
CA LYS A 135 -9.79 -0.77 -13.39
C LYS A 135 -10.48 -1.53 -12.26
N GLU A 136 -11.76 -1.75 -12.49
CA GLU A 136 -12.61 -2.69 -11.76
C GLU A 136 -11.87 -4.04 -11.67
N HIS A 137 -11.35 -4.37 -10.48
CA HIS A 137 -10.99 -5.75 -10.17
C HIS A 137 -12.30 -6.49 -9.95
N GLN A 138 -12.85 -6.99 -11.06
CA GLN A 138 -13.90 -7.99 -11.03
C GLN A 138 -13.31 -9.25 -10.40
N THR A 139 -13.41 -9.36 -9.08
CA THR A 139 -13.45 -10.67 -8.41
C THR A 139 -14.83 -11.28 -8.62
N THR A 140 -15.21 -11.46 -9.89
CA THR A 140 -16.24 -12.42 -10.23
C THR A 140 -15.66 -13.78 -9.89
N THR A 141 -16.04 -14.26 -8.71
CA THR A 141 -15.98 -15.67 -8.34
C THR A 141 -16.86 -16.44 -9.35
N SER A 142 -16.30 -16.70 -10.53
CA SER A 142 -16.90 -17.58 -11.52
C SER A 142 -16.67 -19.00 -11.02
N ARG A 143 -17.50 -19.42 -10.07
CA ARG A 143 -17.62 -20.82 -9.68
C ARG A 143 -17.98 -21.59 -10.96
N PRO A 144 -17.15 -22.53 -11.45
CA PRO A 144 -17.55 -23.32 -12.60
C PRO A 144 -18.65 -24.26 -12.14
N THR A 145 -19.89 -23.96 -12.53
CA THR A 145 -21.01 -24.90 -12.34
C THR A 145 -20.80 -26.05 -13.31
N PHE A 146 -20.10 -27.08 -12.84
CA PHE A 146 -20.06 -28.39 -13.46
C PHE A 146 -21.29 -29.18 -13.01
N GLY A 147 -22.15 -29.51 -13.96
CA GLY A 147 -23.36 -30.33 -13.77
C GLY A 147 -24.23 -30.12 -15.01
N GLY A 148 -24.18 -30.99 -16.02
CA GLY A 148 -24.51 -32.40 -15.97
C GLY A 148 -25.81 -32.54 -16.77
N GLY A 149 -25.76 -33.19 -17.95
CA GLY A 149 -26.94 -33.47 -18.77
C GLY A 149 -27.89 -34.49 -18.08
N PRO A 150 -28.76 -35.22 -18.79
CA PRO A 150 -29.23 -35.10 -20.18
C PRO A 150 -30.78 -35.04 -20.26
N ARG A 151 -31.32 -34.75 -21.45
CA ARG A 151 -32.41 -35.50 -22.13
C ARG A 151 -32.77 -34.82 -23.44
#